data_AF-A0A966UQZ0-F1
#
_entry.id   AF-A0A966UQZ0-F1
#
_cell.length_a   1.000
_cell.length_b   1.000
_cell.length_c   1.000
_cell.angle_alpha   90.00
_cell.angle_beta   90.00
_cell.angle_gamma   90.00
#
_symmetry.space_group_name_H-M   'P 1'
#
loop_
_entity.id
_entity.type
_entity.pdbx_description
1 polymer ?
#
loop_
_entity_poly.entity_id
_entity_poly.type
_entity_poly.pdbx_seq_one_letter_code
_entity_poly.pdbx_strand_id
1 'polypeptide(L)'
;MGLFDDINVKWKLPELLELKGTSLTQDAVQNGSYQTKDLDCFMYDYTIHEDGTVTKAEYETTEWIKDKDAFMGGYMKGDNLQHTPLTGNRVFNFYNYINMDEGGLDFYIEWQATMLNGKIHSIILREFTTESNQDRLDNIATWQKMEAARKQYYSSLEYKYFYKYTDAIINCFVKGVLYITRFVSNVCDKVNRAMYKLRR
;
A
#
# COMPACT_ATOMS: atom_id res chain seq x y z
N MET A 1 6.36 -1.60 -3.54
CA MET A 1 5.65 -1.43 -2.27
C MET A 1 5.14 -2.80 -1.86
N GLY A 2 5.46 -3.25 -0.65
CA GLY A 2 4.87 -4.48 -0.10
C GLY A 2 3.40 -4.26 0.25
N LEU A 3 2.62 -5.33 0.26
CA LEU A 3 1.30 -5.32 0.89
C LEU A 3 1.54 -5.55 2.39
N PHE A 4 1.16 -4.58 3.20
CA PHE A 4 1.26 -4.62 4.65
C PHE A 4 -0.14 -4.42 5.21
N ASP A 5 -0.42 -5.05 6.35
CA ASP A 5 -1.61 -4.75 7.12
C ASP A 5 -1.31 -3.62 8.11
N ASP A 6 -2.29 -2.77 8.37
CA ASP A 6 -2.17 -1.67 9.33
C ASP A 6 -2.70 -2.11 10.71
N ILE A 7 -2.05 -1.66 11.78
CA ILE A 7 -2.45 -1.95 13.16
C ILE A 7 -2.60 -0.64 13.93
N ASN A 8 -3.79 -0.43 14.47
CA ASN A 8 -4.07 0.59 15.48
C ASN A 8 -3.92 -0.03 16.88
N VAL A 9 -3.05 0.55 17.71
CA VAL A 9 -2.75 0.03 19.05
C VAL A 9 -3.32 0.95 20.13
N LYS A 10 -4.42 0.52 20.76
CA LYS A 10 -5.00 1.19 21.94
C LYS A 10 -4.50 0.58 23.25
N TRP A 11 -4.01 -0.66 23.21
CA TRP A 11 -3.34 -1.28 24.34
C TRP A 11 -2.10 -0.45 24.72
N LYS A 12 -1.87 -0.27 26.03
CA LYS A 12 -0.74 0.51 26.53
C LYS A 12 0.58 -0.16 26.16
N LEU A 13 1.38 0.50 25.32
CA LEU A 13 2.71 0.03 24.96
C LEU A 13 3.69 0.20 26.15
N PRO A 14 4.70 -0.70 26.27
CA PRO A 14 5.77 -0.53 27.24
C PRO A 14 6.47 0.83 27.09
N GLU A 15 6.91 1.41 28.22
CA GLU A 15 7.71 2.62 28.21
C GLU A 15 9.09 2.34 27.61
N LEU A 16 9.50 3.18 26.66
CA LEU A 16 10.80 3.09 26.00
C LEU A 16 11.82 4.00 26.69
N LEU A 17 12.79 3.40 27.35
CA LEU A 17 13.88 4.14 27.99
C LEU A 17 14.82 4.78 26.94
N GLU A 18 14.86 4.18 25.75
CA GLU A 18 15.62 4.60 24.58
C GLU A 18 15.20 5.98 24.06
N LEU A 19 13.98 6.42 24.37
CA LEU A 19 13.48 7.74 23.98
C LEU A 19 14.16 8.89 24.76
N LYS A 20 14.83 8.59 25.89
CA LYS A 20 15.39 9.61 26.76
C LYS A 20 16.47 10.42 26.04
N GLY A 21 16.23 11.72 25.87
CA GLY A 21 17.14 12.63 25.18
C GLY A 21 16.93 12.73 23.67
N THR A 22 15.89 12.06 23.15
CA THR A 22 15.44 12.22 21.75
C THR A 22 14.29 13.22 21.66
N SER A 23 13.96 13.67 20.44
CA SER A 23 12.77 14.50 20.18
C SER A 23 11.46 13.68 20.18
N LEU A 24 11.55 12.35 20.14
CA LEU A 24 10.39 11.47 20.09
C LEU A 24 9.83 11.23 21.50
N THR A 25 8.52 11.37 21.66
CA THR A 25 7.84 11.19 22.95
C THR A 25 7.15 9.83 23.03
N GLN A 26 6.95 9.33 24.26
CA GLN A 26 6.19 8.10 24.47
C GLN A 26 4.75 8.21 23.96
N ASP A 27 4.14 9.40 24.02
CA ASP A 27 2.80 9.64 23.50
C ASP A 27 2.75 9.51 21.96
N ALA A 28 3.77 10.03 21.26
CA ALA A 28 3.90 9.85 19.81
C ALA A 28 4.07 8.37 19.43
N VAL A 29 4.78 7.59 20.25
CA VAL A 29 4.90 6.14 20.07
C VAL A 29 3.56 5.44 20.32
N GLN A 30 2.83 5.80 21.39
CA GLN A 30 1.53 5.21 21.73
C GLN A 30 0.46 5.49 20.66
N ASN A 31 0.46 6.69 20.09
CA ASN A 31 -0.51 7.14 19.09
C ASN A 31 -0.01 6.94 17.64
N GLY A 32 1.10 6.23 17.45
CA GLY A 32 1.70 5.96 16.15
C GLY A 32 0.85 5.04 15.27
N SER A 33 1.06 5.13 13.95
CA SER A 33 0.48 4.19 12.98
C SER A 33 1.44 3.03 12.75
N TYR A 34 1.01 1.81 13.04
CA TYR A 34 1.85 0.62 12.93
C TYR A 34 1.45 -0.24 11.74
N GLN A 35 2.40 -1.01 11.22
CA GLN A 35 2.20 -1.95 10.11
C GLN A 35 2.73 -3.34 10.46
N THR A 36 2.23 -4.37 9.81
CA THR A 36 2.69 -5.75 9.98
C THR A 36 2.71 -6.53 8.66
N LYS A 37 3.58 -7.55 8.60
CA LYS A 37 3.58 -8.60 7.58
C LYS A 37 3.25 -9.99 8.14
N ASP A 38 2.97 -10.08 9.43
CA ASP A 38 2.86 -11.36 10.12
C ASP A 38 1.40 -11.80 10.28
N LEU A 39 0.46 -11.00 9.78
CA LEU A 39 -0.97 -11.31 9.72
C LEU A 39 -1.35 -11.81 8.31
N ASP A 40 -2.36 -11.21 7.67
CA ASP A 40 -2.89 -11.75 6.41
C ASP A 40 -2.18 -11.15 5.17
N CYS A 41 -1.52 -9.99 5.30
CA CYS A 41 -0.83 -9.26 4.23
C CYS A 41 -1.74 -8.84 3.06
N PHE A 42 -2.97 -8.42 3.37
CA PHE A 42 -3.96 -8.01 2.38
C PHE A 42 -4.42 -6.55 2.53
N MET A 43 -3.62 -5.72 3.22
CA MET A 43 -3.98 -4.33 3.52
C MET A 43 -5.24 -4.23 4.37
N TYR A 44 -5.36 -5.13 5.34
CA TYR A 44 -6.43 -5.06 6.33
C TYR A 44 -6.05 -4.14 7.47
N ASP A 45 -7.05 -3.49 8.05
CA ASP A 45 -6.91 -2.73 9.28
C ASP A 45 -7.20 -3.63 10.48
N TYR A 46 -6.26 -3.68 11.40
CA TYR A 46 -6.43 -4.34 12.70
C TYR A 46 -6.47 -3.31 13.82
N THR A 47 -7.12 -3.67 14.91
CA THR A 47 -7.12 -2.88 16.14
C THR A 47 -6.85 -3.77 17.32
N ILE A 48 -5.83 -3.42 18.10
CA ILE A 48 -5.59 -3.96 19.43
C ILE A 48 -6.29 -3.03 20.43
N HIS A 49 -7.36 -3.50 21.06
CA HIS A 49 -8.14 -2.71 22.01
C HIS A 49 -7.47 -2.63 23.39
N GLU A 50 -7.93 -1.71 24.23
CA GLU A 50 -7.43 -1.51 25.60
C GLU A 50 -7.56 -2.76 26.48
N ASP A 51 -8.59 -3.59 26.23
CA ASP A 51 -8.83 -4.85 26.94
C ASP A 51 -8.03 -6.05 26.38
N GLY A 52 -7.23 -5.79 25.34
CA GLY A 52 -6.34 -6.74 24.68
C GLY A 52 -6.99 -7.50 23.55
N THR A 53 -8.29 -7.37 23.35
CA THR A 53 -8.95 -8.00 22.20
C THR A 53 -8.37 -7.45 20.91
N VAL A 54 -8.11 -8.33 19.94
CA VAL A 54 -7.68 -7.92 18.60
C VAL A 54 -8.84 -8.09 17.63
N THR A 55 -9.16 -7.06 16.86
CA THR A 55 -10.20 -7.12 15.82
C THR A 55 -9.65 -6.77 14.46
N LYS A 56 -10.18 -7.38 13.41
CA LYS A 56 -9.95 -7.03 12.01
C LYS A 56 -11.13 -6.26 11.47
N ALA A 57 -10.88 -5.17 10.75
CA ALA A 57 -11.92 -4.42 10.05
C ALA A 57 -12.14 -5.06 8.67
N GLU A 58 -13.38 -5.44 8.39
CA GLU A 58 -13.77 -6.00 7.10
C GLU A 58 -15.20 -5.58 6.74
N TYR A 59 -15.44 -5.36 5.46
CA TYR A 59 -16.79 -5.08 4.97
C TYR A 59 -17.56 -6.39 4.86
N GLU A 60 -18.80 -6.39 5.36
CA GLU A 60 -19.71 -7.54 5.28
C GLU A 60 -19.94 -7.98 3.84
N THR A 61 -20.13 -7.01 2.95
CA THR A 61 -20.28 -7.22 1.52
C THR A 61 -19.49 -6.19 0.76
N THR A 62 -18.92 -6.61 -0.36
CA THR A 62 -18.25 -5.71 -1.29
C THR A 62 -18.82 -5.89 -2.68
N GLU A 63 -19.11 -4.79 -3.37
CA GLU A 63 -19.64 -4.79 -4.73
C GLU A 63 -18.78 -3.91 -5.65
N TRP A 64 -18.59 -4.35 -6.89
CA TRP A 64 -17.92 -3.52 -7.89
C TRP A 64 -18.93 -2.58 -8.54
N ILE A 65 -18.79 -1.28 -8.29
CA ILE A 65 -19.59 -0.25 -8.95
C ILE A 65 -18.88 0.19 -10.21
N LYS A 66 -19.52 0.01 -11.36
CA LYS A 66 -19.01 0.53 -12.64
C LYS A 66 -19.16 2.04 -12.68
N ASP A 67 -18.04 2.71 -12.88
CA ASP A 67 -17.96 4.16 -13.00
C ASP A 67 -16.98 4.50 -14.12
N LYS A 68 -17.46 5.21 -15.14
CA LYS A 68 -16.68 5.52 -16.35
C LYS A 68 -15.58 6.55 -16.07
N ASP A 69 -15.73 7.33 -15.01
CA ASP A 69 -14.79 8.38 -14.61
C ASP A 69 -13.75 7.85 -13.61
N ALA A 70 -13.97 6.67 -13.03
CA ALA A 70 -13.01 6.01 -12.16
C ALA A 70 -11.86 5.38 -12.94
N PHE A 71 -10.66 5.40 -12.34
CA PHE A 71 -9.41 4.95 -12.97
C PHE A 71 -9.46 3.54 -13.58
N MET A 72 -10.22 2.62 -12.98
CA MET A 72 -10.38 1.23 -13.44
C MET A 72 -11.75 0.95 -14.08
N GLY A 73 -12.50 1.98 -14.50
CA GLY A 73 -13.87 1.81 -15.00
C GLY A 73 -14.87 1.42 -13.91
N GLY A 74 -14.50 1.67 -12.66
CA GLY A 74 -15.28 1.41 -11.46
C GLY A 74 -14.45 1.47 -10.19
N TYR A 75 -15.10 1.22 -9.07
CA TYR A 75 -14.48 1.09 -7.76
C TYR A 75 -15.19 0.00 -6.94
N MET A 76 -14.46 -0.62 -6.01
CA MET A 76 -15.08 -1.48 -5.00
C MET A 76 -15.77 -0.60 -3.95
N LYS A 77 -17.05 -0.82 -3.72
CA LYS A 77 -17.79 -0.24 -2.60
C LYS A 77 -17.98 -1.31 -1.54
N GLY A 78 -17.55 -1.01 -0.32
CA GLY A 78 -17.88 -1.81 0.86
C GLY A 78 -19.14 -1.29 1.52
N ASP A 79 -20.06 -2.18 1.88
CA ASP A 79 -21.19 -1.86 2.74
C ASP A 79 -20.95 -2.49 4.12
N ASN A 80 -21.36 -1.77 5.17
CA ASN A 80 -21.26 -2.15 6.59
C ASN A 80 -19.85 -2.61 7.02
N LEU A 81 -18.99 -1.68 7.42
CA LEU A 81 -17.72 -2.03 8.05
C LEU A 81 -17.98 -2.74 9.39
N GLN A 82 -17.49 -3.96 9.51
CA GLN A 82 -17.56 -4.77 10.72
C GLN A 82 -16.16 -4.97 11.31
N HIS A 83 -16.11 -5.16 12.63
CA HIS A 83 -14.89 -5.51 13.34
C HIS A 83 -15.01 -6.93 13.88
N THR A 84 -14.34 -7.89 13.23
CA THR A 84 -14.38 -9.29 13.62
C THR A 84 -13.23 -9.63 14.58
N PRO A 85 -13.50 -10.24 15.75
CA PRO A 85 -12.45 -10.63 16.67
C PRO A 85 -11.52 -11.68 16.05
N LEU A 86 -10.22 -11.49 16.22
CA LEU A 86 -9.24 -12.50 15.90
C LEU A 86 -9.29 -13.60 16.95
N THR A 87 -9.25 -14.86 16.49
CA THR A 87 -9.29 -16.03 17.37
C THR A 87 -7.98 -16.81 17.34
N GLY A 88 -7.71 -17.55 18.41
CA GLY A 88 -6.56 -18.45 18.52
C GLY A 88 -5.31 -17.79 19.10
N ASN A 89 -4.21 -18.53 19.05
CA ASN A 89 -2.91 -18.10 19.57
C ASN A 89 -2.01 -17.67 18.41
N ARG A 90 -1.40 -16.49 18.51
CA ARG A 90 -0.51 -15.95 17.47
C ARG A 90 0.63 -15.16 18.09
N VAL A 91 1.77 -15.14 17.42
CA VAL A 91 2.86 -14.21 17.68
C VAL A 91 3.09 -13.45 16.38
N PHE A 92 3.06 -12.13 16.44
CA PHE A 92 3.24 -11.29 15.27
C PHE A 92 4.03 -10.05 15.62
N ASN A 93 4.85 -9.58 14.70
CA ASN A 93 5.60 -8.35 14.84
C ASN A 93 4.89 -7.23 14.11
N PHE A 94 4.99 -6.02 14.65
CA PHE A 94 4.45 -4.83 14.03
C PHE A 94 5.39 -3.67 14.28
N TYR A 95 5.51 -2.78 13.29
CA TYR A 95 6.54 -1.75 13.30
C TYR A 95 5.98 -0.41 12.86
N ASN A 96 6.68 0.66 13.24
CA ASN A 96 6.40 2.02 12.82
C ASN A 96 7.72 2.69 12.42
N TYR A 97 7.69 3.43 11.32
CA TYR A 97 8.78 4.29 10.87
C TYR A 97 8.36 5.74 11.05
N ILE A 98 8.90 6.40 12.09
CA ILE A 98 8.52 7.75 12.48
C ILE A 98 9.54 8.73 11.89
N ASN A 99 9.09 9.46 10.88
CA ASN A 99 9.85 10.53 10.26
C ASN A 99 9.71 11.81 11.11
N MET A 100 10.83 12.34 11.60
CA MET A 100 10.82 13.61 12.33
C MET A 100 11.55 14.65 11.49
N ASP A 101 10.90 15.77 11.19
CA ASP A 101 11.57 16.88 10.50
C ASP A 101 12.49 17.65 11.46
N GLU A 102 12.12 17.70 12.74
CA GLU A 102 12.90 18.33 13.80
C GLU A 102 13.65 17.30 14.65
N GLY A 103 14.90 17.61 15.03
CA GLY A 103 15.75 16.74 15.85
C GLY A 103 16.73 15.86 15.07
N GLY A 104 16.70 15.90 13.74
CA GLY A 104 17.75 15.33 12.87
C GLY A 104 17.77 13.80 12.78
N LEU A 105 16.79 13.12 13.40
CA LEU A 105 16.73 11.66 13.46
C LEU A 105 15.36 11.16 13.00
N ASP A 106 15.35 10.09 12.22
CA ASP A 106 14.18 9.25 12.00
C ASP A 106 14.29 7.99 12.88
N PHE A 107 13.14 7.40 13.21
CA PHE A 107 13.05 6.31 14.18
C PHE A 107 12.36 5.10 13.56
N TYR A 108 12.92 3.92 13.75
CA TYR A 108 12.25 2.65 13.48
C TYR A 108 12.02 1.91 14.79
N ILE A 109 10.78 1.51 15.03
CA ILE A 109 10.36 0.81 16.23
C ILE A 109 9.62 -0.43 15.81
N GLU A 110 10.06 -1.59 16.27
CA GLU A 110 9.40 -2.87 16.06
C GLU A 110 9.04 -3.51 17.39
N TRP A 111 7.77 -3.90 17.50
CA TRP A 111 7.20 -4.59 18.63
C TRP A 111 6.85 -6.02 18.24
N GLN A 112 6.87 -6.92 19.22
CA GLN A 112 6.32 -8.27 19.09
C GLN A 112 5.15 -8.43 20.05
N ALA A 113 3.99 -8.77 19.50
CA ALA A 113 2.80 -9.12 20.26
C ALA A 113 2.67 -10.64 20.38
N THR A 114 2.40 -11.12 21.59
CA THR A 114 1.91 -12.48 21.84
C THR A 114 0.43 -12.43 22.17
N MET A 115 -0.38 -13.11 21.36
CA MET A 115 -1.82 -13.22 21.51
C MET A 115 -2.19 -14.64 21.92
N LEU A 116 -3.01 -14.77 22.96
CA LEU A 116 -3.58 -16.04 23.43
C LEU A 116 -5.10 -15.95 23.41
N ASN A 117 -5.75 -16.90 22.75
CA ASN A 117 -7.21 -16.99 22.61
C ASN A 117 -7.85 -15.66 22.14
N GLY A 118 -7.24 -14.99 21.17
CA GLY A 118 -7.75 -13.73 20.61
C GLY A 118 -7.49 -12.47 21.44
N LYS A 119 -6.74 -12.59 22.55
CA LYS A 119 -6.34 -11.46 23.40
C LYS A 119 -4.84 -11.32 23.52
N ILE A 120 -4.34 -10.09 23.51
CA ILE A 120 -2.94 -9.78 23.78
C ILE A 120 -2.59 -10.22 25.21
N HIS A 121 -1.56 -11.03 25.32
CA HIS A 121 -0.96 -11.46 26.56
C HIS A 121 0.26 -10.59 26.90
N SER A 122 1.10 -10.29 25.91
CA SER A 122 2.27 -9.43 26.08
C SER A 122 2.61 -8.70 24.79
N ILE A 123 3.21 -7.52 24.94
CA ILE A 123 3.88 -6.79 23.87
C ILE A 123 5.29 -6.47 24.38
N ILE A 124 6.31 -6.82 23.60
CA ILE A 124 7.72 -6.57 23.92
C ILE A 124 8.39 -5.77 22.82
N LEU A 125 9.33 -4.91 23.19
CA LEU A 125 10.18 -4.23 22.22
C LEU A 125 11.11 -5.26 21.58
N ARG A 126 11.10 -5.31 20.25
CA ARG A 126 11.98 -6.19 19.48
C ARG A 126 13.18 -5.43 18.95
N GLU A 127 12.93 -4.27 18.35
CA GLU A 127 13.97 -3.45 17.74
C GLU A 127 13.62 -1.97 17.88
N PHE A 128 14.65 -1.17 18.15
CA PHE A 128 14.60 0.28 18.16
C PHE A 128 15.87 0.80 17.50
N THR A 129 15.74 1.42 16.34
CA THR A 129 16.87 2.02 15.62
C THR A 129 16.60 3.48 15.31
N THR A 130 17.70 4.24 15.25
CA THR A 130 17.68 5.64 14.90
C THR A 130 18.62 5.87 13.73
N GLU A 131 18.16 6.67 12.78
CA GLU A 131 18.92 7.01 11.58
C GLU A 131 18.90 8.52 11.38
N SER A 132 19.94 9.07 10.76
CA SER A 132 19.94 10.49 10.41
C SER A 132 18.87 10.78 9.36
N ASN A 133 18.05 11.80 9.56
CA ASN A 133 17.03 12.18 8.59
C ASN A 133 17.58 12.94 7.37
N GLN A 134 18.88 13.25 7.35
CA GLN A 134 19.52 14.09 6.33
C GLN A 134 19.31 13.51 4.91
N ASP A 135 19.53 12.21 4.74
CA ASP A 135 19.38 11.56 3.43
C ASP A 135 17.92 11.62 2.94
N ARG A 136 16.94 11.46 3.85
CA ARG A 136 15.53 11.62 3.51
C ARG A 136 15.23 13.04 3.05
N LEU A 137 15.72 14.05 3.78
CA LEU A 137 15.50 15.46 3.45
C LEU A 137 16.14 15.84 2.11
N ASP A 138 17.34 15.37 1.83
CA ASP A 138 18.03 15.60 0.56
C ASP A 138 17.31 14.93 -0.61
N ASN A 139 16.79 13.72 -0.40
CA ASN A 139 15.96 13.02 -1.37
C ASN A 139 14.63 13.75 -1.64
N ILE A 140 13.97 14.25 -0.60
CA ILE A 140 12.74 15.07 -0.75
C ILE A 140 13.04 16.33 -1.55
N ALA A 141 14.13 17.05 -1.23
CA ALA A 141 14.51 18.26 -1.94
C ALA A 141 14.84 17.98 -3.43
N THR A 142 15.52 16.86 -3.70
CA THR A 142 15.82 16.40 -5.06
C THR A 142 14.54 16.06 -5.82
N TRP A 143 13.64 15.29 -5.20
CA TRP A 143 12.36 14.93 -5.79
C TRP A 143 11.50 16.15 -6.09
N GLN A 144 11.43 17.12 -5.18
CA GLN A 144 10.69 18.38 -5.38
C GLN A 144 11.24 19.18 -6.57
N LYS A 145 12.57 19.24 -6.73
CA LYS A 145 13.20 19.88 -7.90
C LYS A 145 12.83 19.15 -9.20
N MET A 146 12.91 17.82 -9.20
CA MET A 146 12.52 17.00 -10.35
C MET A 146 11.05 17.18 -10.69
N GLU A 147 10.17 17.21 -9.71
CA GLU A 147 8.72 17.38 -9.89
C GLU A 147 8.39 18.79 -10.41
N ALA A 148 9.06 19.83 -9.92
CA ALA A 148 8.92 21.19 -10.44
C ALA A 148 9.37 21.30 -11.90
N ALA A 149 10.53 20.72 -12.24
CA ALA A 149 11.02 20.66 -13.62
C ALA A 149 10.07 19.87 -14.53
N ARG A 150 9.54 18.74 -14.04
CA ARG A 150 8.55 17.92 -14.75
C ARG A 150 7.27 18.69 -15.02
N LYS A 151 6.74 19.42 -14.03
CA LYS A 151 5.57 20.30 -14.20
C LYS A 151 5.83 21.41 -15.23
N GLN A 152 7.00 22.05 -15.19
CA GLN A 152 7.37 23.04 -16.20
C GLN A 152 7.43 22.41 -17.60
N TYR A 153 8.07 21.26 -17.76
CA TYR A 153 8.14 20.54 -19.03
C TYR A 153 6.76 20.19 -19.59
N TYR A 154 5.85 19.63 -18.77
CA TYR A 154 4.48 19.32 -19.21
C TYR A 154 3.63 20.56 -19.51
N SER A 155 3.97 21.71 -18.90
CA SER A 155 3.31 22.99 -19.20
C SER A 155 3.82 23.65 -20.49
N SER A 156 4.99 23.23 -20.99
CA SER A 156 5.64 23.80 -22.18
C SER A 156 4.80 23.60 -23.45
N LEU A 157 4.95 24.53 -24.40
CA LEU A 157 4.29 24.45 -25.70
C LEU A 157 4.78 23.23 -26.49
N GLU A 158 6.08 22.92 -26.39
CA GLU A 158 6.68 21.76 -27.06
C GLU A 158 5.99 20.46 -26.65
N TYR A 159 5.84 20.22 -25.35
CA TYR A 159 5.16 19.02 -24.86
C TYR A 159 3.68 18.99 -25.27
N LYS A 160 2.98 20.13 -25.13
CA LYS A 160 1.54 20.24 -25.44
C LYS A 160 1.23 19.98 -26.91
N TYR A 161 2.08 20.46 -27.83
CA TYR A 161 1.79 20.45 -29.27
C TYR A 161 2.53 19.39 -30.08
N PHE A 162 3.66 18.88 -29.61
CA PHE A 162 4.38 17.83 -30.31
C PHE A 162 4.19 16.49 -29.60
N TYR A 163 4.59 16.39 -28.34
CA TYR A 163 4.64 15.09 -27.65
C TYR A 163 3.25 14.50 -27.34
N LYS A 164 2.29 15.32 -26.89
CA LYS A 164 0.93 14.84 -26.62
C LYS A 164 0.27 14.24 -27.87
N TYR A 165 0.54 14.81 -29.04
CA TYR A 165 -0.04 14.34 -30.30
C TYR A 165 0.75 13.17 -30.89
N THR A 166 2.07 13.12 -30.73
CA THR A 166 2.84 11.93 -31.12
C THR A 166 2.43 10.71 -30.31
N ASP A 167 2.17 10.84 -29.00
CA ASP A 167 1.67 9.74 -28.18
C ASP A 167 0.30 9.27 -28.65
N ALA A 168 -0.59 10.19 -29.04
CA ALA A 168 -1.89 9.84 -29.61
C ALA A 168 -1.73 9.07 -30.93
N ILE A 169 -0.83 9.53 -31.81
CA ILE A 169 -0.54 8.89 -33.10
C ILE A 169 0.07 7.49 -32.89
N ILE A 170 1.06 7.36 -32.01
CA ILE A 170 1.71 6.09 -31.67
C ILE A 170 0.69 5.12 -31.09
N ASN A 171 -0.16 5.58 -30.15
CA ASN A 171 -1.21 4.73 -29.57
C ASN A 171 -2.23 4.28 -30.62
N CYS A 172 -2.62 5.14 -31.56
CA CYS A 172 -3.48 4.77 -32.68
C CYS A 172 -2.81 3.72 -33.57
N PHE A 173 -1.53 3.90 -33.89
CA PHE A 173 -0.76 2.94 -34.69
C PHE A 173 -0.67 1.58 -33.98
N VAL A 174 -0.30 1.54 -32.70
CA VAL A 174 -0.22 0.31 -31.90
C VAL A 174 -1.58 -0.38 -31.81
N LYS A 175 -2.67 0.36 -31.57
CA LYS A 175 -4.04 -0.20 -31.58
C LYS A 175 -4.41 -0.79 -32.93
N GLY A 176 -4.02 -0.14 -34.03
CA GLY A 176 -4.21 -0.64 -35.38
C GLY A 176 -3.46 -1.95 -35.62
N VAL A 177 -2.19 -2.03 -35.23
CA VAL A 177 -1.38 -3.25 -35.31
C VAL A 177 -2.00 -4.38 -34.49
N LEU A 178 -2.41 -4.10 -33.25
CA LEU A 178 -3.07 -5.08 -32.37
C LEU A 178 -4.42 -5.56 -32.93
N TYR A 179 -5.16 -4.70 -33.62
CA TYR A 179 -6.40 -5.08 -34.28
C TYR A 179 -6.13 -6.04 -35.45
N ILE A 180 -5.13 -5.74 -36.28
CA ILE A 180 -4.73 -6.58 -37.42
C ILE A 180 -4.24 -7.95 -36.93
N THR A 181 -3.38 -8.00 -35.91
CA THR A 181 -2.87 -9.27 -35.38
C THR A 181 -4.01 -10.14 -34.80
N ARG A 182 -4.96 -9.54 -34.08
CA ARG A 182 -6.18 -10.25 -33.62
C ARG A 182 -7.02 -10.77 -34.78
N PHE A 183 -7.18 -9.98 -35.84
CA PHE A 183 -7.90 -10.42 -37.04
C PHE A 183 -7.23 -11.63 -37.69
N VAL A 184 -5.91 -11.56 -37.92
CA VAL A 184 -5.13 -12.66 -38.50
C VAL A 184 -5.21 -13.92 -37.63
N SER A 185 -5.05 -13.77 -36.31
CA SER A 185 -5.19 -14.91 -35.37
C SER A 185 -6.56 -15.58 -35.50
N ASN A 186 -7.64 -14.79 -35.50
CA ASN A 186 -9.00 -15.30 -35.63
C ASN A 186 -9.24 -16.05 -36.95
N VAL A 187 -8.64 -15.57 -38.06
CA VAL A 187 -8.71 -16.23 -39.36
C VAL A 187 -7.92 -17.55 -39.33
N CYS A 188 -6.69 -17.54 -38.82
CA CYS A 188 -5.89 -18.76 -38.63
C CYS A 188 -6.63 -19.81 -37.80
N ASP A 189 -7.28 -19.40 -36.70
CA ASP A 189 -8.07 -20.30 -35.85
C ASP A 189 -9.30 -20.88 -36.57
N LYS A 190 -9.95 -20.08 -37.44
CA LYS A 190 -11.05 -20.59 -38.28
C LYS A 190 -10.57 -21.61 -39.30
N VAL A 191 -9.45 -21.33 -39.98
CA VAL A 191 -8.84 -22.24 -40.95
C VAL A 191 -8.40 -23.54 -40.28
N ASN A 192 -7.72 -23.46 -39.15
CA ASN A 192 -7.31 -24.63 -38.36
C ASN A 192 -8.52 -25.48 -37.97
N ARG A 193 -9.61 -24.87 -37.46
CA ARG A 193 -10.84 -25.60 -37.12
C ARG A 193 -11.50 -26.27 -38.34
N ALA A 194 -11.48 -25.62 -39.51
CA ALA A 194 -12.01 -26.22 -40.74
C ALA A 194 -11.17 -27.42 -41.20
N MET A 195 -9.84 -27.31 -41.15
CA MET A 195 -8.94 -28.43 -41.48
C MET A 195 -9.10 -29.62 -40.53
N TYR A 196 -9.30 -29.38 -39.23
CA TYR A 196 -9.59 -30.45 -38.27
C TYR A 196 -10.90 -31.18 -38.58
N LYS A 197 -11.94 -30.46 -39.05
CA LYS A 197 -13.21 -31.08 -39.46
C LYS A 197 -13.09 -31.93 -40.72
N LEU A 198 -12.24 -31.54 -41.67
CA LEU A 198 -11.99 -32.29 -42.91
C LEU A 198 -11.12 -33.55 -42.70
N ARG A 199 -10.41 -33.65 -41.58
CA ARG A 199 -9.60 -34.82 -41.21
C ARG A 199 -10.37 -35.90 -40.44
N ARG A 200 -11.62 -35.65 -40.02
CA ARG A 200 -12.51 -36.63 -39.41
C ARG A 200 -13.50 -37.15 -40.44
#